data_AF-A0A1G9XWY2-F1
#
_entry.id   AF-A0A1G9XWY2-F1
#
_cell.length_a   1.000
_cell.length_b   1.000
_cell.length_c   1.000
_cell.angle_alpha   90.00
_cell.angle_beta   90.00
_cell.angle_gamma   90.00
#
_symmetry.space_group_name_H-M   'P 1'
#
loop_
_entity.id
_entity.type
_entity.pdbx_description
1 polymer ?
#
loop_
_entity_poly.entity_id
_entity_poly.type
_entity_poly.pdbx_seq_one_letter_code
_entity_poly.pdbx_strand_id
1 'polypeptide(L)'
;MPNQPSTQHRWCLRKLGVALLCLCALPAAAEGPQPGQEALRLQQQQQRDLQQLQLEQRQRQMQRGSFGTQPATPTLPAGIAKDERCWPLSGTRLAGVTLFNKAELNKRIEPYIAPCMGVTQINRLLAEITRLYVEAGYIASRPYLISTPAAGQPLDIHVEEGYLEAIELADQSLPVSLGGAFPGMLGQPLNLRDLEQGLDQLNRLRSVDLTADIAPGSEPGASRIILRSRSTASRWALGLGVDNLGSAGTGRDRNAISLSLDSPLQLNDSLNLSFSDTLNHGPRYSRSNSLFYSIPYGYWTYSLFASHAEYRSPFKLSRATFYNSGRTDQVSLRTDRVLWRDQGHQLSANLQLAYKDVDSYLQKVRLGIQSPTLTVAEAGVNLFWLNTAVWNFDVNYAQGLTWFGADRDADQTQKNLPQAQFHKYRANLTQWRNGQWRGQPWQWQSQLSAQYSPDALPAIEQLLGTDDSAVRGYRENSASGAIGAVWRNTLRLPLNSDLPVKITPRVGLDNGWVKREHGAQSQRLSGASAGLNLSWKNVQLDLDYQRNLNTPTGFGQEPEVWLTRLSLQI
;
A
#
# COMPACT_ATOMS: atom_id res chain seq x y z
N MET A 1 70.73 79.88 6.18
CA MET A 1 71.49 79.48 7.39
C MET A 1 70.55 78.71 8.31
N PRO A 2 71.01 77.65 8.97
CA PRO A 2 70.70 76.27 8.58
C PRO A 2 70.01 75.50 9.75
N ASN A 3 69.39 74.33 9.54
CA ASN A 3 70.08 73.05 9.69
C ASN A 3 69.16 71.86 9.32
N GLN A 4 69.64 71.05 8.38
CA GLN A 4 69.47 69.59 8.31
C GLN A 4 70.23 68.90 9.50
N PRO A 5 70.38 67.56 9.58
CA PRO A 5 69.45 66.43 9.50
C PRO A 5 69.74 65.40 10.64
N SER A 6 69.45 64.11 10.39
CA SER A 6 69.88 62.88 11.13
C SER A 6 68.84 62.34 12.13
N THR A 7 68.55 61.05 12.26
CA THR A 7 69.37 59.84 12.09
C THR A 7 68.52 58.61 11.72
N GLN A 8 69.17 57.63 11.08
CA GLN A 8 68.70 56.25 10.90
C GLN A 8 68.64 55.50 12.24
N HIS A 9 67.65 54.62 12.41
CA HIS A 9 67.88 53.28 12.99
C HIS A 9 66.85 52.28 12.48
N ARG A 10 67.37 51.18 11.92
CA ARG A 10 66.65 49.91 11.72
C ARG A 10 66.27 49.34 13.10
N TRP A 11 65.23 48.52 13.17
CA TRP A 11 65.21 47.19 13.80
C TRP A 11 63.77 46.62 13.74
N CYS A 12 63.65 45.54 12.96
CA CYS A 12 62.79 44.36 13.08
C CYS A 12 61.52 44.29 13.96
N LEU A 13 60.53 43.60 13.35
CA LEU A 13 59.61 42.58 13.90
C LEU A 13 58.22 43.01 14.45
N ARG A 14 57.21 42.62 13.64
CA ARG A 14 55.94 41.96 14.03
C ARG A 14 54.90 42.77 14.83
N LYS A 15 53.80 43.16 14.18
CA LYS A 15 52.45 42.56 14.29
C LYS A 15 51.34 43.52 13.82
N LEU A 16 50.40 42.92 13.06
CA LEU A 16 48.95 43.17 13.00
C LEU A 16 48.40 44.61 12.89
N GLY A 17 47.63 44.80 11.82
CA GLY A 17 46.62 45.86 11.72
C GLY A 17 45.93 45.89 10.35
N VAL A 18 45.41 44.75 9.88
CA VAL A 18 44.60 44.69 8.65
C VAL A 18 43.29 45.42 8.92
N ALA A 19 43.13 46.56 8.25
CA ALA A 19 41.87 47.24 8.07
C ALA A 19 41.15 46.70 6.82
N LEU A 20 39.83 46.80 6.84
CA LEU A 20 38.85 46.53 5.78
C LEU A 20 38.55 45.05 5.47
N LEU A 21 37.43 44.57 6.02
CA LEU A 21 36.37 43.87 5.30
C LEU A 21 35.12 43.85 6.19
N CYS A 22 34.34 44.94 6.15
CA CYS A 22 32.93 44.89 6.56
C CYS A 22 32.15 44.11 5.49
N LEU A 23 32.25 42.77 5.52
CA LEU A 23 31.21 41.93 4.96
C LEU A 23 30.01 42.04 5.89
N CYS A 24 28.95 42.69 5.42
CA CYS A 24 27.63 42.55 5.98
C CYS A 24 27.26 41.07 5.94
N ALA A 25 27.38 40.38 7.07
CA ALA A 25 26.68 39.14 7.30
C ALA A 25 25.19 39.47 7.35
N LEU A 26 24.51 39.36 6.20
CA LEU A 26 23.07 39.23 6.19
C LEU A 26 22.75 37.99 7.03
N PRO A 27 21.92 38.08 8.08
CA PRO A 27 21.39 36.87 8.68
C PRO A 27 20.67 36.12 7.56
N ALA A 28 20.95 34.83 7.43
CA ALA A 28 20.16 33.93 6.60
C ALA A 28 18.69 34.22 6.93
N ALA A 29 17.97 34.80 5.98
CA ALA A 29 16.54 34.99 6.12
C ALA A 29 15.98 33.60 6.40
N ALA A 30 15.29 33.43 7.52
CA ALA A 30 14.46 32.27 7.74
C ALA A 30 13.59 32.12 6.48
N GLU A 31 13.81 31.05 5.72
CA GLU A 31 13.06 30.79 4.51
C GLU A 31 11.58 30.73 4.91
N GLY A 32 10.80 31.71 4.44
CA GLY A 32 9.36 31.69 4.64
C GLY A 32 8.76 30.43 4.02
N PRO A 33 7.54 30.03 4.43
CA PRO A 33 6.89 28.83 3.92
C PRO A 33 6.86 28.85 2.38
N GLN A 34 7.53 27.89 1.75
CA GLN A 34 7.58 27.79 0.30
C GLN A 34 6.19 27.37 -0.22
N PRO A 35 5.54 28.12 -1.12
CA PRO A 35 4.17 27.84 -1.51
C PRO A 35 3.90 26.42 -2.02
N GLY A 36 4.80 25.87 -2.83
CA GLY A 36 4.68 24.51 -3.33
C GLY A 36 4.70 23.41 -2.25
N GLN A 37 5.22 23.69 -1.04
CA GLN A 37 5.30 22.69 0.04
C GLN A 37 3.94 22.42 0.71
N GLU A 38 3.08 23.43 0.84
CA GLU A 38 1.73 23.22 1.40
C GLU A 38 0.87 22.39 0.43
N ALA A 39 0.95 22.68 -0.87
CA ALA A 39 0.31 21.87 -1.91
C ALA A 39 0.80 20.41 -1.87
N LEU A 40 2.12 20.19 -1.76
CA LEU A 40 2.71 18.86 -1.61
C LEU A 40 2.20 18.13 -0.36
N ARG A 41 2.17 18.81 0.79
CA ARG A 41 1.73 18.23 2.06
C ARG A 41 0.28 17.76 1.97
N LEU A 42 -0.60 18.59 1.42
CA LEU A 42 -2.02 18.26 1.27
C LEU A 42 -2.25 17.10 0.31
N GLN A 43 -1.55 17.10 -0.82
CA GLN A 43 -1.65 15.98 -1.75
C GLN A 43 -1.14 14.68 -1.13
N GLN A 44 0.01 14.70 -0.47
CA GLN A 44 0.54 13.50 0.19
C GLN A 44 -0.35 12.99 1.29
N GLN A 45 -1.01 13.88 2.04
CA GLN A 45 -2.02 13.47 3.00
C GLN A 45 -3.17 12.73 2.31
N GLN A 46 -3.74 13.27 1.23
CA GLN A 46 -4.82 12.61 0.49
C GLN A 46 -4.39 11.26 -0.08
N GLN A 47 -3.17 11.17 -0.62
CA GLN A 47 -2.60 9.91 -1.13
C GLN A 47 -2.37 8.90 0.01
N ARG A 48 -1.91 9.35 1.18
CA ARG A 48 -1.72 8.50 2.35
C ARG A 48 -3.05 7.97 2.88
N ASP A 49 -4.06 8.82 2.99
CA ASP A 49 -5.37 8.40 3.48
C ASP A 49 -5.99 7.36 2.53
N LEU A 50 -5.80 7.52 1.21
CA LEU A 50 -6.14 6.49 0.23
C LEU A 50 -5.34 5.19 0.42
N GLN A 51 -4.01 5.28 0.57
CA GLN A 51 -3.17 4.10 0.82
C GLN A 51 -3.58 3.37 2.10
N GLN A 52 -3.90 4.12 3.16
CA GLN A 52 -4.37 3.55 4.42
C GLN A 52 -5.70 2.81 4.23
N LEU A 53 -6.67 3.39 3.51
CA LEU A 53 -7.93 2.71 3.16
C LEU A 53 -7.69 1.39 2.42
N GLN A 54 -6.79 1.39 1.43
CA GLN A 54 -6.42 0.18 0.68
C GLN A 54 -5.73 -0.87 1.56
N LEU A 55 -4.83 -0.44 2.45
CA LEU A 55 -4.14 -1.32 3.39
C LEU A 55 -5.11 -1.94 4.40
N GLU A 56 -6.04 -1.16 4.94
CA GLU A 56 -7.09 -1.65 5.83
C GLU A 56 -8.02 -2.64 5.14
N GLN A 57 -8.37 -2.42 3.87
CA GLN A 57 -9.10 -3.40 3.05
C GLN A 57 -8.35 -4.73 2.95
N ARG A 58 -7.05 -4.68 2.62
CA ARG A 58 -6.22 -5.91 2.57
C ARG A 58 -6.10 -6.58 3.94
N GLN A 59 -5.88 -5.81 5.01
CA GLN A 59 -5.81 -6.36 6.36
C GLN A 59 -7.12 -7.04 6.79
N ARG A 60 -8.28 -6.52 6.37
CA ARG A 60 -9.56 -7.20 6.63
C ARG A 60 -9.68 -8.52 5.86
N GLN A 61 -9.31 -8.54 4.58
CA GLN A 61 -9.26 -9.78 3.80
C GLN A 61 -8.38 -10.85 4.48
N MET A 62 -7.22 -10.42 4.99
CA MET A 62 -6.31 -11.27 5.77
C MET A 62 -6.93 -11.85 7.03
N GLN A 63 -7.53 -11.00 7.88
CA GLN A 63 -8.16 -11.43 9.13
C GLN A 63 -9.34 -12.37 8.88
N ARG A 64 -10.02 -12.20 7.75
CA ARG A 64 -11.14 -13.04 7.32
C ARG A 64 -10.70 -14.38 6.70
N GLY A 65 -9.40 -14.64 6.60
CA GLY A 65 -8.89 -15.95 6.18
C GLY A 65 -8.91 -16.19 4.68
N SER A 66 -8.74 -15.13 3.86
CA SER A 66 -8.48 -15.23 2.41
C SER A 66 -7.32 -16.16 2.03
N PHE A 67 -6.47 -16.49 3.00
CA PHE A 67 -5.43 -17.50 2.95
C PHE A 67 -5.83 -18.68 3.83
N GLY A 68 -6.77 -19.49 3.34
CA GLY A 68 -7.34 -20.62 4.06
C GLY A 68 -6.31 -21.74 4.32
N THR A 69 -6.57 -22.52 5.37
CA THR A 69 -5.90 -23.79 5.69
C THR A 69 -5.82 -24.70 4.47
N GLN A 70 -4.66 -25.35 4.28
CA GLN A 70 -4.43 -26.35 3.23
C GLN A 70 -5.65 -27.26 3.03
N PRO A 71 -6.16 -27.42 1.80
CA PRO A 71 -6.94 -28.60 1.47
C PRO A 71 -6.13 -29.80 1.93
N ALA A 72 -6.75 -30.72 2.68
CA ALA A 72 -6.06 -31.90 3.17
C ALA A 72 -5.55 -32.72 1.98
N THR A 73 -4.28 -32.52 1.62
CA THR A 73 -3.58 -33.39 0.70
C THR A 73 -3.57 -34.78 1.33
N PRO A 74 -3.96 -35.85 0.63
CA PRO A 74 -3.88 -37.20 1.16
C PRO A 74 -2.46 -37.44 1.68
N THR A 75 -2.31 -37.72 2.98
CA THR A 75 -1.03 -38.07 3.56
C THR A 75 -0.56 -39.37 2.91
N LEU A 76 0.48 -39.28 2.08
CA LEU A 76 1.12 -40.46 1.50
C LEU A 76 1.72 -41.27 2.66
N PRO A 77 1.35 -42.56 2.83
CA PRO A 77 1.87 -43.38 3.92
C PRO A 77 3.41 -43.44 3.88
N ALA A 78 4.04 -43.13 5.02
CA ALA A 78 5.48 -43.31 5.20
C ALA A 78 5.77 -44.79 5.47
N GLY A 79 6.41 -45.46 4.50
CA GLY A 79 6.74 -46.88 4.56
C GLY A 79 5.77 -47.73 3.73
N ILE A 80 6.30 -48.40 2.70
CA ILE A 80 5.55 -49.38 1.92
C ILE A 80 5.49 -50.64 2.78
N ALA A 81 4.36 -50.89 3.45
CA ALA A 81 4.04 -52.26 3.84
C ALA A 81 4.07 -53.08 2.55
N LYS A 82 4.94 -54.09 2.47
CA LYS A 82 5.00 -54.95 1.29
C LYS A 82 3.68 -55.71 1.20
N ASP A 83 2.91 -55.43 0.15
CA ASP A 83 1.72 -56.21 -0.14
C ASP A 83 2.12 -57.67 -0.36
N GLU A 84 1.49 -58.62 0.33
CA GLU A 84 1.79 -60.06 0.20
C GLU A 84 1.42 -60.61 -1.20
N ARG A 85 0.49 -59.92 -1.89
CA ARG A 85 0.02 -60.25 -3.24
C ARG A 85 0.06 -59.00 -4.10
N CYS A 86 0.56 -59.13 -5.32
CA CYS A 86 0.59 -58.07 -6.32
C CYS A 86 0.21 -58.60 -7.70
N TRP A 87 -0.27 -57.71 -8.56
CA TRP A 87 -0.54 -58.01 -9.97
C TRP A 87 0.69 -57.61 -10.80
N PRO A 88 1.24 -58.50 -11.65
CA PRO A 88 2.23 -58.08 -12.63
C PRO A 88 1.55 -57.25 -13.70
N LEU A 89 1.97 -56.00 -13.89
CA LEU A 89 1.34 -55.04 -14.80
C LEU A 89 2.24 -54.78 -16.01
N SER A 90 1.65 -54.65 -17.20
CA SER A 90 2.40 -54.28 -18.42
C SER A 90 2.63 -52.77 -18.56
N GLY A 91 1.97 -51.96 -17.73
CA GLY A 91 2.11 -50.51 -17.69
C GLY A 91 0.89 -49.83 -17.06
N THR A 92 0.73 -48.53 -17.32
CA THR A 92 -0.44 -47.72 -16.91
C THR A 92 -1.07 -47.05 -18.12
N ARG A 93 -2.39 -46.92 -18.12
CA ARG A 93 -3.15 -46.17 -19.13
C ARG A 93 -3.97 -45.10 -18.43
N LEU A 94 -3.71 -43.83 -18.74
CA LEU A 94 -4.38 -42.69 -18.13
C LEU A 94 -5.41 -42.08 -19.09
N ALA A 95 -6.67 -42.00 -18.67
CA ALA A 95 -7.78 -41.37 -19.40
C ALA A 95 -8.38 -40.19 -18.60
N GLY A 96 -9.18 -39.34 -19.25
CA GLY A 96 -9.87 -38.21 -18.58
C GLY A 96 -9.00 -36.97 -18.29
N VAL A 97 -7.70 -37.02 -18.58
CA VAL A 97 -6.79 -35.88 -18.35
C VAL A 97 -6.83 -34.89 -19.50
N THR A 98 -7.38 -33.69 -19.22
CA THR A 98 -7.39 -32.54 -20.13
C THR A 98 -6.65 -31.33 -19.57
N LEU A 99 -6.54 -31.22 -18.23
CA LEU A 99 -5.90 -30.09 -17.53
C LEU A 99 -4.37 -30.15 -17.53
N PHE A 100 -3.80 -31.33 -17.80
CA PHE A 100 -2.36 -31.54 -17.83
C PHE A 100 -1.90 -32.04 -19.20
N ASN A 101 -0.67 -31.69 -19.55
CA ASN A 101 0.03 -32.41 -20.61
C ASN A 101 0.26 -33.87 -20.15
N LYS A 102 -0.30 -34.82 -20.90
CA LYS A 102 -0.25 -36.25 -20.56
C LYS A 102 1.18 -36.78 -20.43
N ALA A 103 2.12 -36.32 -21.26
CA ALA A 103 3.51 -36.77 -21.20
C ALA A 103 4.22 -36.29 -19.93
N GLU A 104 3.96 -35.04 -19.53
CA GLU A 104 4.52 -34.48 -18.29
C GLU A 104 3.92 -35.15 -17.06
N LEU A 105 2.61 -35.41 -17.06
CA LEU A 105 1.95 -36.11 -15.97
C LEU A 105 2.49 -37.54 -15.83
N ASN A 106 2.61 -38.27 -16.94
CA ASN A 106 3.19 -39.62 -16.95
C ASN A 106 4.62 -39.64 -16.37
N LYS A 107 5.46 -38.66 -16.73
CA LYS A 107 6.82 -38.53 -16.17
C LYS A 107 6.83 -38.29 -14.66
N ARG A 108 5.84 -37.58 -14.12
CA ARG A 108 5.75 -37.32 -12.66
C ARG A 108 5.27 -38.54 -11.87
N ILE A 109 4.44 -39.40 -12.47
CA ILE A 109 3.91 -40.60 -11.81
C ILE A 109 4.77 -41.85 -12.04
N GLU A 110 5.66 -41.84 -13.04
CA GLU A 110 6.58 -42.94 -13.36
C GLU A 110 7.32 -43.53 -12.14
N PRO A 111 7.84 -42.74 -11.18
CA PRO A 111 8.50 -43.27 -9.98
C PRO A 111 7.61 -44.11 -9.08
N TYR A 112 6.29 -44.01 -9.24
CA TYR A 112 5.27 -44.73 -8.45
C TYR A 112 4.75 -45.98 -9.16
N ILE A 113 5.20 -46.23 -10.40
CA ILE A 113 4.83 -47.41 -11.19
C ILE A 113 5.87 -48.50 -10.97
N ALA A 114 5.41 -49.70 -10.61
CA ALA A 114 6.25 -50.87 -10.44
C ALA A 114 5.79 -52.03 -11.34
N PRO A 115 6.68 -52.95 -11.75
CA PRO A 115 6.30 -54.12 -12.55
C PRO A 115 5.28 -55.03 -11.87
N CYS A 116 5.24 -55.04 -10.53
CA CYS A 116 4.22 -55.72 -9.74
C CYS A 116 3.66 -54.74 -8.70
N MET A 117 2.36 -54.46 -8.76
CA MET A 117 1.70 -53.53 -7.85
C MET A 117 0.60 -54.24 -7.05
N GLY A 118 0.61 -54.10 -5.73
CA GLY A 118 -0.49 -54.47 -4.85
C GLY A 118 -1.38 -53.26 -4.51
N VAL A 119 -2.37 -53.47 -3.64
CA VAL A 119 -3.37 -52.46 -3.28
C VAL A 119 -2.73 -51.20 -2.70
N THR A 120 -1.71 -51.34 -1.84
CA THR A 120 -1.05 -50.21 -1.20
C THR A 120 -0.31 -49.35 -2.22
N GLN A 121 0.36 -50.00 -3.19
CA GLN A 121 1.10 -49.30 -4.25
C GLN A 121 0.16 -48.60 -5.24
N ILE A 122 -0.96 -49.23 -5.61
CA ILE A 122 -1.98 -48.63 -6.47
C ILE A 122 -2.61 -47.42 -5.77
N ASN A 123 -3.01 -47.54 -4.50
CA ASN A 123 -3.57 -46.43 -3.75
C ASN A 123 -2.58 -45.27 -3.62
N ARG A 124 -1.28 -45.56 -3.49
CA ARG A 124 -0.23 -44.54 -3.48
C ARG A 124 -0.12 -43.80 -4.83
N LEU A 125 -0.21 -44.53 -5.95
CA LEU A 125 -0.22 -43.93 -7.28
C LEU A 125 -1.44 -43.01 -7.48
N LEU A 126 -2.63 -43.46 -7.09
CA LEU A 126 -3.86 -42.65 -7.15
C LEU A 126 -3.78 -41.43 -6.23
N ALA A 127 -3.21 -41.57 -5.03
CA ALA A 127 -2.98 -40.47 -4.11
C ALA A 127 -1.99 -39.45 -4.66
N GLU A 128 -0.92 -39.88 -5.35
CA GLU A 128 0.01 -38.97 -6.03
C GLU A 128 -0.65 -38.22 -7.18
N ILE A 129 -1.45 -38.89 -8.01
CA ILE A 129 -2.22 -38.22 -9.07
C ILE A 129 -3.13 -37.15 -8.43
N THR A 130 -3.87 -37.51 -7.38
CA THR A 130 -4.72 -36.56 -6.63
C THR A 130 -3.90 -35.39 -6.09
N ARG A 131 -2.71 -35.63 -5.53
CA ARG A 131 -1.78 -34.61 -5.03
C ARG A 131 -1.39 -33.62 -6.11
N LEU A 132 -1.06 -34.08 -7.32
CA LEU A 132 -0.68 -33.23 -8.45
C LEU A 132 -1.82 -32.30 -8.88
N TYR A 133 -3.07 -32.78 -8.91
CA TYR A 133 -4.25 -31.94 -9.20
C TYR A 133 -4.51 -30.92 -8.09
N VAL A 134 -4.46 -31.34 -6.82
CA VAL A 134 -4.65 -30.44 -5.67
C VAL A 134 -3.57 -29.36 -5.62
N GLU A 135 -2.31 -29.69 -5.90
CA GLU A 135 -1.20 -28.74 -5.98
C GLU A 135 -1.42 -27.68 -7.09
N ALA A 136 -2.01 -28.09 -8.21
CA ALA A 136 -2.43 -27.20 -9.29
C ALA A 136 -3.71 -26.39 -8.98
N GLY A 137 -4.40 -26.68 -7.86
CA GLY A 137 -5.62 -25.99 -7.42
C GLY A 137 -6.92 -26.70 -7.77
N TYR A 138 -6.88 -27.86 -8.44
CA TYR A 138 -8.06 -28.63 -8.85
C TYR A 138 -8.48 -29.63 -7.77
N ILE A 139 -9.25 -29.14 -6.81
CA ILE A 139 -9.65 -29.91 -5.62
C ILE A 139 -10.79 -30.90 -5.87
N ALA A 140 -11.54 -30.73 -6.96
CA ALA A 140 -12.65 -31.61 -7.34
C ALA A 140 -12.22 -32.78 -8.24
N SER A 141 -10.95 -32.84 -8.66
CA SER A 141 -10.47 -33.90 -9.56
C SER A 141 -10.16 -35.19 -8.79
N ARG A 142 -10.61 -36.34 -9.29
CA ARG A 142 -10.39 -37.65 -8.62
C ARG A 142 -9.99 -38.74 -9.61
N PRO A 143 -8.88 -39.47 -9.37
CA PRO A 143 -8.52 -40.64 -10.15
C PRO A 143 -9.20 -41.90 -9.59
N TYR A 144 -9.68 -42.78 -10.46
CA TYR A 144 -10.20 -44.10 -10.10
C TYR A 144 -9.85 -45.15 -11.16
N LEU A 145 -9.94 -46.42 -10.79
CA LEU A 145 -9.73 -47.54 -11.71
C LEU A 145 -11.00 -47.80 -12.51
N ILE A 146 -10.88 -47.94 -13.82
CA ILE A 146 -12.01 -48.29 -14.70
C ILE A 146 -12.31 -49.79 -14.63
N SER A 147 -11.27 -50.59 -14.43
CA SER A 147 -11.31 -52.05 -14.39
C SER A 147 -10.52 -52.59 -13.20
N THR A 148 -10.89 -53.78 -12.72
CA THR A 148 -10.13 -54.46 -11.67
C THR A 148 -8.75 -54.87 -12.18
N PRO A 149 -7.66 -54.66 -11.41
CA PRO A 149 -6.32 -55.05 -11.84
C PRO A 149 -6.23 -56.55 -12.19
N ALA A 150 -5.56 -56.84 -13.31
CA ALA A 150 -5.37 -58.20 -13.81
C ALA A 150 -3.91 -58.41 -14.24
N ALA A 151 -3.39 -59.63 -14.03
CA ALA A 151 -2.03 -59.99 -14.40
C ALA A 151 -1.79 -59.85 -15.91
N GLY A 152 -0.69 -59.20 -16.29
CA GLY A 152 -0.28 -58.96 -17.68
C GLY A 152 -1.01 -57.79 -18.37
N GLN A 153 -2.05 -57.24 -17.76
CA GLN A 153 -2.81 -56.10 -18.29
C GLN A 153 -2.25 -54.76 -17.78
N PRO A 154 -2.45 -53.66 -18.51
CA PRO A 154 -2.14 -52.34 -18.00
C PRO A 154 -3.13 -51.94 -16.91
N LEU A 155 -2.71 -51.07 -16.01
CA LEU A 155 -3.59 -50.45 -15.02
C LEU A 155 -4.34 -49.27 -15.67
N ASP A 156 -5.63 -49.45 -15.93
CA ASP A 156 -6.49 -48.43 -16.55
C ASP A 156 -7.05 -47.47 -15.48
N ILE A 157 -6.55 -46.24 -15.49
CA ILE A 157 -6.94 -45.17 -14.56
C ILE A 157 -7.69 -44.09 -15.34
N HIS A 158 -8.87 -43.70 -14.85
CA HIS A 158 -9.58 -42.52 -15.32
C HIS A 158 -9.46 -41.41 -14.29
N VAL A 159 -9.19 -40.18 -14.74
CA VAL A 159 -9.27 -39.00 -13.89
C VAL A 159 -10.55 -38.25 -14.24
N GLU A 160 -11.47 -38.17 -13.28
CA GLU A 160 -12.63 -37.29 -13.38
C GLU A 160 -12.18 -35.87 -13.04
N GLU A 161 -12.12 -34.99 -14.03
CA GLU A 161 -11.81 -33.57 -13.83
C GLU A 161 -13.10 -32.82 -13.51
N GLY A 162 -13.41 -32.71 -12.21
CA GLY A 162 -14.65 -32.09 -11.76
C GLY A 162 -14.79 -30.61 -12.16
N TYR A 163 -16.02 -30.20 -12.49
CA TYR A 163 -16.35 -28.87 -13.00
C TYR A 163 -17.37 -28.15 -12.11
N LEU A 164 -17.45 -26.84 -12.27
CA LEU A 164 -18.37 -25.99 -11.51
C LEU A 164 -19.72 -25.86 -12.23
N GLU A 165 -20.77 -26.39 -11.62
CA GLU A 165 -22.15 -26.34 -12.14
C GLU A 165 -22.83 -25.01 -11.81
N ALA A 166 -22.75 -24.57 -10.55
CA ALA A 166 -23.42 -23.37 -10.07
C ALA A 166 -22.68 -22.69 -8.91
N ILE A 167 -22.88 -21.37 -8.80
CA ILE A 167 -22.50 -20.58 -7.62
C ILE A 167 -23.76 -19.88 -7.13
N GLU A 168 -24.09 -20.06 -5.86
CA GLU A 168 -25.34 -19.61 -5.27
C GLU A 168 -25.09 -18.87 -3.95
N LEU A 169 -25.93 -17.88 -3.65
CA LEU A 169 -25.97 -17.24 -2.35
C LEU A 169 -26.99 -17.96 -1.48
N ALA A 170 -26.60 -18.34 -0.26
CA ALA A 170 -27.55 -18.82 0.74
C ALA A 170 -28.56 -17.73 1.16
N ASP A 171 -28.14 -16.45 1.10
CA ASP A 171 -28.98 -15.29 1.35
C ASP A 171 -28.99 -14.37 0.12
N GLN A 172 -30.13 -14.36 -0.59
CA GLN A 172 -30.30 -13.57 -1.82
C GLN A 172 -30.48 -12.06 -1.56
N SER A 173 -30.63 -11.63 -0.30
CA SER A 173 -30.76 -10.21 0.04
C SER A 173 -29.42 -9.46 0.07
N LEU A 174 -28.31 -10.19 0.02
CA LEU A 174 -26.96 -9.63 0.07
C LEU A 174 -26.69 -8.77 -1.19
N PRO A 175 -26.14 -7.55 -1.04
CA PRO A 175 -25.93 -6.62 -2.14
C PRO A 175 -24.64 -6.97 -2.91
N VAL A 176 -24.51 -8.20 -3.38
CA VAL A 176 -23.30 -8.70 -4.06
C VAL A 176 -23.64 -9.26 -5.44
N SER A 177 -22.71 -9.13 -6.38
CA SER A 177 -22.83 -9.67 -7.74
C SER A 177 -21.88 -10.84 -7.94
N LEU A 178 -22.44 -12.04 -8.17
CA LEU A 178 -21.64 -13.24 -8.45
C LEU A 178 -20.93 -13.15 -9.80
N GLY A 179 -21.56 -12.55 -10.81
CA GLY A 179 -20.98 -12.45 -12.16
C GLY A 179 -19.71 -11.61 -12.21
N GLY A 180 -19.62 -10.56 -11.38
CA GLY A 180 -18.40 -9.75 -11.25
C GLY A 180 -17.31 -10.44 -10.42
N ALA A 181 -17.68 -11.21 -9.39
CA ALA A 181 -16.73 -11.91 -8.53
C ALA A 181 -16.14 -13.16 -9.18
N PHE A 182 -16.94 -13.93 -9.91
CA PHE A 182 -16.58 -15.24 -10.47
C PHE A 182 -16.76 -15.31 -12.00
N PRO A 183 -16.13 -14.39 -12.77
CA PRO A 183 -16.36 -14.33 -14.21
C PRO A 183 -15.85 -15.59 -14.92
N GLY A 184 -16.72 -16.23 -15.71
CA GLY A 184 -16.34 -17.35 -16.57
C GLY A 184 -16.03 -18.68 -15.86
N MET A 185 -16.39 -18.83 -14.57
CA MET A 185 -16.12 -20.08 -13.84
C MET A 185 -17.16 -21.19 -14.09
N LEU A 186 -18.39 -20.84 -14.48
CA LEU A 186 -19.45 -21.84 -14.71
C LEU A 186 -19.11 -22.74 -15.90
N GLY A 187 -19.26 -24.05 -15.72
CA GLY A 187 -18.92 -25.10 -16.69
C GLY A 187 -17.43 -25.37 -16.83
N GLN A 188 -16.56 -24.66 -16.10
CA GLN A 188 -15.11 -24.86 -16.13
C GLN A 188 -14.65 -25.78 -14.99
N PRO A 189 -13.48 -26.43 -15.12
CA PRO A 189 -12.89 -27.20 -14.03
C PRO A 189 -12.74 -26.37 -12.76
N LEU A 190 -13.18 -26.90 -11.62
CA LEU A 190 -13.19 -26.16 -10.37
C LEU A 190 -11.75 -25.93 -9.86
N ASN A 191 -11.27 -24.68 -9.96
CA ASN A 191 -10.01 -24.26 -9.39
C ASN A 191 -10.22 -23.46 -8.10
N LEU A 192 -9.52 -23.85 -7.03
CA LEU A 192 -9.59 -23.20 -5.73
C LEU A 192 -9.09 -21.76 -5.76
N ARG A 193 -8.08 -21.44 -6.57
CA ARG A 193 -7.50 -20.08 -6.64
C ARG A 193 -8.50 -19.08 -7.23
N ASP A 194 -9.28 -19.51 -8.21
CA ASP A 194 -10.33 -18.68 -8.82
C ASP A 194 -11.49 -18.44 -7.85
N LEU A 195 -11.87 -19.48 -7.09
CA LEU A 195 -12.87 -19.38 -6.03
C LEU A 195 -12.41 -18.42 -4.92
N GLU A 196 -11.18 -18.55 -4.44
CA GLU A 196 -10.60 -17.65 -3.45
C GLU A 196 -10.53 -16.21 -3.97
N GLN A 197 -10.11 -16.01 -5.23
CA GLN A 197 -10.04 -14.70 -5.85
C GLN A 197 -11.41 -14.01 -5.86
N GLY A 198 -12.46 -14.72 -6.26
CA GLY A 198 -13.81 -14.16 -6.24
C GLY A 198 -14.30 -13.89 -4.82
N LEU A 199 -14.01 -14.78 -3.87
CA LEU A 199 -14.36 -14.59 -2.46
C LEU A 199 -13.65 -13.37 -1.86
N ASP A 200 -12.40 -13.13 -2.22
CA ASP A 200 -11.61 -11.96 -1.79
C ASP A 200 -12.21 -10.65 -2.30
N GLN A 201 -12.71 -10.64 -3.55
CA GLN A 201 -13.38 -9.48 -4.12
C GLN A 201 -14.68 -9.15 -3.39
N LEU A 202 -15.44 -10.16 -2.97
CA LEU A 202 -16.64 -9.97 -2.15
C LEU A 202 -16.29 -9.50 -0.73
N ASN A 203 -15.29 -10.13 -0.10
CA ASN A 203 -14.87 -9.86 1.27
C ASN A 203 -14.06 -8.56 1.45
N ARG A 204 -13.74 -7.88 0.35
CA ARG A 204 -13.19 -6.52 0.32
C ARG A 204 -14.16 -5.51 0.94
N LEU A 205 -15.47 -5.74 0.77
CA LEU A 205 -16.54 -4.92 1.32
C LEU A 205 -16.63 -5.12 2.84
N ARG A 206 -16.83 -4.04 3.59
CA ARG A 206 -16.96 -4.09 5.06
C ARG A 206 -18.25 -4.80 5.47
N SER A 207 -19.32 -4.52 4.74
CA SER A 207 -20.71 -4.93 5.01
C SER A 207 -20.98 -6.43 4.91
N VAL A 208 -20.10 -7.19 4.26
CA VAL A 208 -20.25 -8.63 4.10
C VAL A 208 -18.97 -9.36 4.45
N ASP A 209 -19.13 -10.55 5.01
CA ASP A 209 -18.08 -11.53 5.22
C ASP A 209 -18.60 -12.91 4.82
N LEU A 210 -18.11 -13.44 3.71
CA LEU A 210 -18.60 -14.66 3.05
C LEU A 210 -17.59 -15.80 3.13
N THR A 211 -18.11 -17.01 3.25
CA THR A 211 -17.41 -18.28 3.10
C THR A 211 -18.04 -19.11 2.00
N ALA A 212 -17.29 -20.04 1.42
CA ALA A 212 -17.76 -20.93 0.37
C ALA A 212 -17.82 -22.38 0.85
N ASP A 213 -18.99 -23.00 0.73
CA ASP A 213 -19.18 -24.44 0.91
C ASP A 213 -19.20 -25.12 -0.46
N ILE A 214 -18.46 -26.22 -0.61
CA ILE A 214 -18.46 -27.02 -1.83
C ILE A 214 -19.42 -28.20 -1.64
N ALA A 215 -20.48 -28.23 -2.43
CA ALA A 215 -21.48 -29.29 -2.43
C ALA A 215 -21.42 -30.08 -3.76
N PRO A 216 -21.82 -31.36 -3.77
CA PRO A 216 -21.98 -32.10 -5.01
C PRO A 216 -23.09 -31.47 -5.89
N GLY A 217 -22.85 -31.48 -7.20
CA GLY A 217 -23.79 -31.06 -8.24
C GLY A 217 -24.80 -32.14 -8.62
N SER A 218 -25.51 -31.91 -9.72
CA SER A 218 -26.54 -32.81 -10.23
C SER A 218 -25.99 -34.01 -11.00
N GLU A 219 -24.83 -33.86 -11.64
CA GLU A 219 -24.15 -34.90 -12.41
C GLU A 219 -22.83 -35.36 -11.74
N PRO A 220 -22.33 -36.57 -12.04
CA PRO A 220 -20.97 -36.96 -11.66
C PRO A 220 -19.93 -35.94 -12.14
N GLY A 221 -18.98 -35.58 -11.26
CA GLY A 221 -17.97 -34.56 -11.55
C GLY A 221 -18.46 -33.11 -11.38
N ALA A 222 -19.78 -32.86 -11.34
CA ALA A 222 -20.32 -31.53 -11.10
C ALA A 222 -20.20 -31.12 -9.62
N SER A 223 -19.82 -29.87 -9.37
CA SER A 223 -19.77 -29.26 -8.04
C SER A 223 -20.58 -27.97 -8.01
N ARG A 224 -21.24 -27.68 -6.89
CA ARG A 224 -21.92 -26.41 -6.62
C ARG A 224 -21.24 -25.69 -5.47
N ILE A 225 -21.15 -24.37 -5.58
CA ILE A 225 -20.60 -23.51 -4.54
C ILE A 225 -21.74 -22.75 -3.87
N ILE A 226 -21.88 -22.92 -2.55
CA ILE A 226 -22.87 -22.22 -1.75
C ILE A 226 -22.14 -21.20 -0.90
N LEU A 227 -22.36 -19.92 -1.18
CA LEU A 227 -21.79 -18.82 -0.43
C LEU A 227 -22.66 -18.49 0.78
N ARG A 228 -22.05 -18.49 1.96
CA ARG A 228 -22.72 -18.20 3.23
C ARG A 228 -22.10 -16.99 3.91
N SER A 229 -22.94 -16.16 4.50
CA SER A 229 -22.45 -15.05 5.32
C SER A 229 -22.08 -15.52 6.72
N ARG A 230 -20.87 -15.21 7.16
CA ARG A 230 -20.45 -15.29 8.57
C ARG A 230 -20.96 -14.10 9.37
N SER A 231 -20.94 -12.92 8.75
CA SER A 231 -21.46 -11.70 9.35
C SER A 231 -21.88 -10.70 8.28
N THR A 232 -22.88 -9.89 8.63
CA THR A 232 -23.32 -8.73 7.87
C THR A 232 -23.20 -7.48 8.73
N ALA A 233 -22.88 -6.35 8.10
CA ALA A 233 -22.82 -5.05 8.72
C ALA A 233 -23.49 -4.01 7.82
N SER A 234 -23.68 -2.79 8.36
CA SER A 234 -24.20 -1.67 7.57
C SER A 234 -23.37 -1.49 6.30
N ARG A 235 -24.07 -1.23 5.19
CA ARG A 235 -23.46 -0.89 3.90
C ARG A 235 -22.77 0.47 3.92
N TRP A 236 -23.16 1.33 4.85
CA TRP A 236 -22.55 2.65 5.01
C TRP A 236 -21.80 2.75 6.33
N ALA A 237 -20.78 3.61 6.34
CA ALA A 237 -19.99 3.93 7.52
C ALA A 237 -19.71 5.43 7.56
N LEU A 238 -19.85 6.04 8.73
CA LEU A 238 -19.50 7.45 8.93
C LEU A 238 -18.35 7.57 9.94
N GLY A 239 -17.25 8.16 9.51
CA GLY A 239 -16.14 8.55 10.37
C GLY A 239 -16.18 10.05 10.65
N LEU A 240 -16.09 10.42 11.92
CA LEU A 240 -15.94 11.80 12.36
C LEU A 240 -14.63 11.92 13.15
N GLY A 241 -13.84 12.94 12.89
CA GLY A 241 -12.57 13.13 13.56
C GLY A 241 -12.24 14.60 13.80
N VAL A 242 -11.50 14.85 14.89
CA VAL A 242 -10.80 16.11 15.13
C VAL A 242 -9.36 15.82 15.51
N ASP A 243 -8.42 16.53 14.91
CA ASP A 243 -6.99 16.36 15.17
C ASP A 243 -6.23 17.67 15.05
N ASN A 244 -4.96 17.69 15.47
CA ASN A 244 -4.07 18.83 15.33
C ASN A 244 -2.92 18.58 14.31
N LEU A 245 -3.19 17.77 13.28
CA LEU A 245 -2.18 17.32 12.31
C LEU A 245 -1.93 18.34 11.19
N GLY A 246 -2.68 19.44 11.14
CA GLY A 246 -2.50 20.49 10.12
C GLY A 246 -1.20 21.27 10.25
N SER A 247 -0.86 22.10 9.27
CA SER A 247 0.40 22.84 9.26
C SER A 247 0.34 24.10 10.13
N ALA A 248 1.49 24.60 10.58
CA ALA A 248 1.54 25.87 11.32
C ALA A 248 1.03 27.06 10.47
N GLY A 249 1.28 27.04 9.16
CA GLY A 249 0.92 28.10 8.22
C GLY A 249 -0.58 28.15 7.91
N THR A 250 -1.21 26.99 7.75
CA THR A 250 -2.62 26.88 7.32
C THR A 250 -3.59 26.61 8.47
N GLY A 251 -3.09 26.11 9.60
CA GLY A 251 -3.86 25.81 10.81
C GLY A 251 -3.60 24.39 11.30
N ARG A 252 -3.28 24.23 12.58
CA ARG A 252 -2.98 22.92 13.17
C ARG A 252 -4.24 22.08 13.40
N ASP A 253 -5.28 22.70 13.94
CA ASP A 253 -6.51 22.00 14.34
C ASP A 253 -7.46 21.80 13.16
N ARG A 254 -7.96 20.58 13.00
CA ARG A 254 -8.71 20.12 11.85
C ARG A 254 -9.89 19.28 12.27
N ASN A 255 -10.94 19.31 11.47
CA ASN A 255 -11.97 18.28 11.45
C ASN A 255 -11.82 17.43 10.19
N ALA A 256 -12.20 16.16 10.31
CA ALA A 256 -12.25 15.21 9.20
C ALA A 256 -13.58 14.45 9.25
N ILE A 257 -14.18 14.27 8.08
CA ILE A 257 -15.40 13.49 7.89
C ILE A 257 -15.12 12.48 6.78
N SER A 258 -15.41 11.20 7.01
CA SER A 258 -15.35 10.17 5.99
C SER A 258 -16.68 9.43 5.87
N LEU A 259 -17.11 9.17 4.64
CA LEU A 259 -18.28 8.36 4.34
C LEU A 259 -17.84 7.20 3.44
N SER A 260 -18.07 5.97 3.89
CA SER A 260 -17.88 4.78 3.05
C SER A 260 -19.22 4.17 2.72
N LEU A 261 -19.40 3.71 1.48
CA LEU A 261 -20.59 3.01 1.01
C LEU A 261 -20.19 1.78 0.19
N ASP A 262 -20.69 0.63 0.61
CA ASP A 262 -20.45 -0.66 -0.01
C ASP A 262 -21.55 -1.03 -1.02
N SER A 263 -21.09 -1.49 -2.17
CA SER A 263 -21.84 -1.99 -3.31
C SER A 263 -22.98 -1.06 -3.78
N PRO A 264 -22.78 0.27 -3.93
CA PRO A 264 -23.87 1.17 -4.30
C PRO A 264 -24.59 0.77 -5.61
N LEU A 265 -23.86 0.24 -6.59
CA LEU A 265 -24.43 -0.27 -7.85
C LEU A 265 -24.72 -1.79 -7.83
N GLN A 266 -24.53 -2.46 -6.69
CA GLN A 266 -24.62 -3.92 -6.56
C GLN A 266 -23.62 -4.66 -7.46
N LEU A 267 -22.46 -4.06 -7.75
CA LEU A 267 -21.40 -4.62 -8.59
C LEU A 267 -20.15 -4.97 -7.78
N ASN A 268 -20.32 -5.21 -6.48
CA ASN A 268 -19.23 -5.37 -5.50
C ASN A 268 -18.29 -4.15 -5.42
N ASP A 269 -18.83 -3.00 -5.80
CA ASP A 269 -18.17 -1.71 -5.87
C ASP A 269 -18.04 -1.08 -4.47
N SER A 270 -17.11 -0.14 -4.28
CA SER A 270 -17.03 0.61 -3.01
C SER A 270 -16.74 2.07 -3.27
N LEU A 271 -17.46 2.95 -2.58
CA LEU A 271 -17.27 4.39 -2.59
C LEU A 271 -16.73 4.86 -1.23
N ASN A 272 -15.70 5.71 -1.25
CA ASN A 272 -15.20 6.40 -0.08
C ASN A 272 -15.11 7.89 -0.39
N LEU A 273 -15.73 8.72 0.43
CA LEU A 273 -15.65 10.17 0.39
C LEU A 273 -14.95 10.65 1.66
N SER A 274 -14.03 11.60 1.53
CA SER A 274 -13.34 12.21 2.66
C SER A 274 -13.32 13.72 2.52
N PHE A 275 -13.60 14.42 3.61
CA PHE A 275 -13.61 15.88 3.71
C PHE A 275 -12.80 16.28 4.93
N SER A 276 -11.93 17.29 4.81
CA SER A 276 -11.25 17.89 5.95
C SER A 276 -11.17 19.40 5.82
N ASP A 277 -11.33 20.11 6.94
CA ASP A 277 -11.13 21.55 7.04
C ASP A 277 -10.33 21.85 8.32
N THR A 278 -9.70 23.01 8.36
CA THR A 278 -9.14 23.60 9.57
C THR A 278 -10.24 24.23 10.41
N LEU A 279 -10.19 24.05 11.74
CA LEU A 279 -11.18 24.59 12.68
C LEU A 279 -11.05 26.10 12.94
N ASN A 280 -10.07 26.78 12.34
CA ASN A 280 -9.76 28.18 12.64
C ASN A 280 -10.79 29.17 12.05
N HIS A 281 -11.10 30.24 12.80
CA HIS A 281 -11.95 31.36 12.35
C HIS A 281 -11.16 32.54 11.74
N GLY A 282 -9.95 32.30 11.22
CA GLY A 282 -9.04 33.34 10.73
C GLY A 282 -8.84 33.35 9.22
N PRO A 283 -7.91 34.18 8.69
CA PRO A 283 -7.63 34.25 7.25
C PRO A 283 -6.70 33.12 6.76
N ARG A 284 -6.32 32.18 7.63
CA ARG A 284 -5.56 30.97 7.28
C ARG A 284 -6.49 29.78 7.29
N TYR A 285 -6.37 28.91 6.30
CA TYR A 285 -7.15 27.68 6.23
C TYR A 285 -6.45 26.62 5.37
N SER A 286 -6.87 25.38 5.54
CA SER A 286 -6.56 24.26 4.64
C SER A 286 -7.78 23.36 4.54
N ARG A 287 -8.23 23.13 3.31
CA ARG A 287 -9.41 22.33 2.97
C ARG A 287 -9.03 21.25 2.00
N SER A 288 -9.56 20.05 2.19
CA SER A 288 -9.34 18.96 1.25
C SER A 288 -10.53 18.03 1.16
N ASN A 289 -10.87 17.65 -0.06
CA ASN A 289 -11.96 16.75 -0.39
C ASN A 289 -11.42 15.65 -1.31
N SER A 290 -11.79 14.40 -1.08
CA SER A 290 -11.43 13.29 -1.96
C SER A 290 -12.56 12.29 -2.12
N LEU A 291 -12.57 11.67 -3.30
CA LEU A 291 -13.44 10.59 -3.70
C LEU A 291 -12.57 9.44 -4.17
N PHE A 292 -12.83 8.24 -3.66
CA PHE A 292 -12.26 7.00 -4.15
C PHE A 292 -13.38 6.01 -4.44
N TYR A 293 -13.41 5.51 -5.67
CA TYR A 293 -14.40 4.56 -6.14
C TYR A 293 -13.72 3.38 -6.81
N SER A 294 -14.09 2.15 -6.44
CA SER A 294 -13.48 0.94 -7.03
C SER A 294 -14.49 -0.14 -7.34
N ILE A 295 -14.32 -0.79 -8.50
CA ILE A 295 -15.14 -1.90 -9.00
C ILE A 295 -14.23 -3.09 -9.33
N PRO A 296 -14.46 -4.28 -8.75
CA PRO A 296 -13.73 -5.50 -9.08
C PRO A 296 -14.39 -6.30 -10.22
N TYR A 297 -13.58 -7.05 -10.97
CA TYR A 297 -14.02 -8.04 -11.97
C TYR A 297 -13.03 -9.22 -12.01
N GLY A 298 -13.32 -10.27 -11.24
CA GLY A 298 -12.43 -11.43 -11.04
C GLY A 298 -11.02 -11.02 -10.58
N TYR A 299 -10.02 -11.25 -11.43
CA TYR A 299 -8.62 -10.90 -11.19
C TYR A 299 -8.29 -9.41 -11.40
N TRP A 300 -9.24 -8.61 -11.88
CA TRP A 300 -9.07 -7.18 -12.15
C TRP A 300 -9.76 -6.31 -11.10
N THR A 301 -9.19 -5.15 -10.84
CA THR A 301 -9.84 -4.08 -10.06
C THR A 301 -9.62 -2.75 -10.75
N TYR A 302 -10.70 -2.02 -11.03
CA TYR A 302 -10.68 -0.68 -11.61
C TYR A 302 -10.99 0.35 -10.53
N SER A 303 -10.21 1.41 -10.46
CA SER A 303 -10.35 2.45 -9.44
C SER A 303 -10.27 3.85 -10.03
N LEU A 304 -11.15 4.73 -9.55
CA LEU A 304 -11.15 6.17 -9.80
C LEU A 304 -10.83 6.89 -8.49
N PHE A 305 -9.88 7.81 -8.53
CA PHE A 305 -9.58 8.72 -7.44
C PHE A 305 -9.69 10.16 -7.95
N ALA A 306 -10.45 10.99 -7.25
CA ALA A 306 -10.55 12.41 -7.53
C ALA A 306 -10.33 13.19 -6.23
N SER A 307 -9.59 14.29 -6.29
CA SER A 307 -9.36 15.12 -5.12
C SER A 307 -9.23 16.59 -5.46
N HIS A 308 -9.62 17.42 -4.50
CA HIS A 308 -9.52 18.86 -4.55
C HIS A 308 -8.98 19.34 -3.21
N ALA A 309 -7.99 20.24 -3.22
CA ALA A 309 -7.40 20.81 -2.03
C ALA A 309 -7.15 22.30 -2.22
N GLU A 310 -7.40 23.08 -1.17
CA GLU A 310 -7.16 24.52 -1.15
C GLU A 310 -6.49 24.92 0.15
N TYR A 311 -5.60 25.90 0.07
CA TYR A 311 -4.98 26.46 1.26
C TYR A 311 -4.81 27.96 1.17
N ARG A 312 -4.70 28.57 2.35
CA ARG A 312 -4.25 29.95 2.52
C ARG A 312 -3.40 30.05 3.77
N SER A 313 -2.18 30.57 3.60
CA SER A 313 -1.17 30.72 4.63
C SER A 313 -0.69 32.18 4.68
N PRO A 314 -0.94 32.92 5.77
CA PRO A 314 -0.42 34.26 5.97
C PRO A 314 1.04 34.22 6.43
N PHE A 315 1.88 35.01 5.79
CA PHE A 315 3.26 35.28 6.17
C PHE A 315 3.37 36.75 6.60
N LYS A 316 3.74 36.98 7.86
CA LYS A 316 3.85 38.32 8.46
C LYS A 316 5.27 38.85 8.30
N LEU A 317 5.39 40.01 7.66
CA LEU A 317 6.55 40.89 7.70
C LEU A 317 6.36 41.97 8.77
N SER A 318 7.42 42.68 9.13
CA SER A 318 7.40 43.71 10.18
C SER A 318 6.35 44.81 9.99
N ARG A 319 5.87 45.04 8.76
CA ARG A 319 4.89 46.11 8.44
C ARG A 319 3.72 45.65 7.56
N ALA A 320 3.66 44.39 7.15
CA ALA A 320 2.64 43.90 6.21
C ALA A 320 2.41 42.40 6.36
N THR A 321 1.20 41.94 6.08
CA THR A 321 0.88 40.51 6.00
C THR A 321 0.69 40.13 4.53
N PHE A 322 1.45 39.14 4.09
CA PHE A 322 1.34 38.55 2.77
C PHE A 322 0.58 37.24 2.82
N TYR A 323 -0.21 36.96 1.79
CA TYR A 323 -0.95 35.71 1.70
C TYR A 323 -0.38 34.86 0.58
N ASN A 324 0.04 33.67 0.95
CA ASN A 324 0.26 32.58 0.03
C ASN A 324 -1.03 31.73 -0.01
N SER A 325 -1.51 31.39 -1.20
CA SER A 325 -2.68 30.55 -1.38
C SER A 325 -2.49 29.64 -2.57
N GLY A 326 -3.17 28.51 -2.58
CA GLY A 326 -3.12 27.62 -3.73
C GLY A 326 -4.29 26.65 -3.77
N ARG A 327 -4.43 26.03 -4.94
CA ARG A 327 -5.43 25.02 -5.26
C ARG A 327 -4.76 23.86 -5.99
N THR A 328 -5.15 22.65 -5.65
CA THR A 328 -4.70 21.43 -6.31
C THR A 328 -5.92 20.56 -6.64
N ASP A 329 -6.08 20.25 -7.91
CA ASP A 329 -7.07 19.32 -8.42
C ASP A 329 -6.36 18.08 -8.99
N GLN A 330 -6.83 16.88 -8.64
CA GLN A 330 -6.27 15.63 -9.15
C GLN A 330 -7.40 14.67 -9.53
N VAL A 331 -7.24 14.02 -10.69
CA VAL A 331 -8.07 12.88 -11.10
C VAL A 331 -7.15 11.78 -11.57
N SER A 332 -7.38 10.55 -11.12
CA SER A 332 -6.60 9.40 -11.58
C SER A 332 -7.45 8.15 -11.76
N LEU A 333 -7.18 7.45 -12.86
CA LEU A 333 -7.73 6.14 -13.17
C LEU A 333 -6.63 5.10 -12.96
N ARG A 334 -6.94 4.03 -12.23
CA ARG A 334 -6.01 2.93 -11.94
C ARG A 334 -6.65 1.59 -12.24
N THR A 335 -5.88 0.69 -12.84
CA THR A 335 -6.25 -0.71 -13.08
C THR A 335 -5.21 -1.61 -12.43
N ASP A 336 -5.68 -2.52 -11.58
CA ASP A 336 -4.86 -3.54 -10.92
C ASP A 336 -5.24 -4.92 -11.44
N ARG A 337 -4.25 -5.82 -11.63
CA ARG A 337 -4.46 -7.22 -11.97
C ARG A 337 -3.63 -8.13 -11.09
N VAL A 338 -4.25 -9.13 -10.46
CA VAL A 338 -3.52 -10.23 -9.83
C VAL A 338 -2.96 -11.14 -10.94
N LEU A 339 -1.63 -11.23 -11.03
CA LEU A 339 -0.93 -12.03 -12.04
C LEU A 339 -0.73 -13.47 -11.60
N TRP A 340 -0.48 -13.65 -10.30
CA TRP A 340 -0.23 -14.95 -9.70
C TRP A 340 -0.55 -14.92 -8.20
N ARG A 341 -1.09 -16.02 -7.66
CA ARG A 341 -1.37 -16.19 -6.24
C ARG A 341 -1.20 -17.64 -5.79
N ASP A 342 -0.88 -17.79 -4.51
CA ASP A 342 -0.96 -19.04 -3.75
C ASP A 342 -1.48 -18.77 -2.32
N GLN A 343 -1.32 -19.72 -1.41
CA GLN A 343 -1.79 -19.63 -0.01
C GLN A 343 -1.03 -18.62 0.86
N GLY A 344 0.10 -18.08 0.41
CA GLY A 344 0.91 -17.14 1.19
C GLY A 344 1.40 -15.94 0.41
N HIS A 345 1.19 -15.89 -0.91
CA HIS A 345 1.76 -14.89 -1.78
C HIS A 345 0.74 -14.42 -2.82
N GLN A 346 0.80 -13.13 -3.15
CA GLN A 346 0.04 -12.54 -4.22
C GLN A 346 0.92 -11.54 -4.98
N LEU A 347 1.10 -11.79 -6.27
CA LEU A 347 1.80 -10.91 -7.19
C LEU A 347 0.76 -10.18 -8.06
N SER A 348 0.78 -8.85 -8.03
CA SER A 348 -0.12 -8.01 -8.80
C SER A 348 0.65 -6.98 -9.63
N ALA A 349 0.11 -6.59 -10.78
CA ALA A 349 0.60 -5.47 -11.57
C ALA A 349 -0.47 -4.38 -11.64
N ASN A 350 -0.04 -3.14 -11.80
CA ASN A 350 -0.94 -2.00 -11.90
C ASN A 350 -0.49 -1.01 -12.98
N LEU A 351 -1.48 -0.32 -13.55
CA LEU A 351 -1.32 0.82 -14.44
C LEU A 351 -2.19 1.96 -13.92
N GLN A 352 -1.65 3.17 -13.89
CA GLN A 352 -2.36 4.36 -13.46
C GLN A 352 -2.09 5.52 -14.41
N LEU A 353 -3.12 6.33 -14.66
CA LEU A 353 -3.00 7.61 -15.36
C LEU A 353 -3.59 8.68 -14.46
N ALA A 354 -2.81 9.70 -14.13
CA ALA A 354 -3.19 10.78 -13.24
C ALA A 354 -3.06 12.14 -13.94
N TYR A 355 -4.12 12.94 -13.92
CA TYR A 355 -4.11 14.35 -14.27
C TYR A 355 -4.07 15.19 -12.99
N LYS A 356 -3.21 16.20 -12.93
CA LYS A 356 -3.02 17.09 -11.79
C LYS A 356 -2.95 18.52 -12.29
N ASP A 357 -3.77 19.40 -11.72
CA ASP A 357 -3.73 20.83 -11.97
C ASP A 357 -3.42 21.56 -10.66
N VAL A 358 -2.33 22.33 -10.66
CA VAL A 358 -1.83 23.00 -9.46
C VAL A 358 -1.73 24.48 -9.75
N ASP A 359 -2.33 25.30 -8.89
CA ASP A 359 -2.20 26.75 -8.94
C ASP A 359 -1.69 27.26 -7.59
N SER A 360 -0.54 27.93 -7.60
CA SER A 360 0.04 28.59 -6.43
C SER A 360 0.08 30.09 -6.65
N TYR A 361 -0.28 30.86 -5.62
CA TYR A 361 -0.37 32.32 -5.66
C TYR A 361 0.36 32.96 -4.47
N LEU A 362 1.07 34.05 -4.73
CA LEU A 362 1.56 34.97 -3.71
C LEU A 362 0.90 36.32 -3.91
N GLN A 363 0.12 36.79 -2.93
CA GLN A 363 -0.68 38.02 -3.03
C GLN A 363 -1.52 38.08 -4.31
N LYS A 364 -2.22 36.98 -4.63
CA LYS A 364 -3.05 36.83 -5.84
C LYS A 364 -2.26 36.85 -7.17
N VAL A 365 -0.93 36.92 -7.13
CA VAL A 365 -0.08 36.75 -8.32
C VAL A 365 0.24 35.27 -8.48
N ARG A 366 -0.10 34.69 -9.63
CA ARG A 366 0.16 33.28 -9.94
C ARG A 366 1.66 33.03 -10.09
N LEU A 367 2.16 31.99 -9.44
CA LEU A 367 3.57 31.58 -9.46
C LEU A 367 3.76 30.46 -10.50
N GLY A 368 4.16 30.83 -11.73
CA GLY A 368 4.22 29.88 -12.86
C GLY A 368 4.98 28.58 -12.57
N ILE A 369 6.19 28.66 -12.00
CA ILE A 369 7.02 27.47 -11.69
C ILE A 369 6.36 26.55 -10.63
N GLN A 370 5.53 27.10 -9.76
CA GLN A 370 4.84 26.36 -8.69
C GLN A 370 3.38 26.04 -9.05
N SER A 371 2.99 26.29 -10.30
CA SER A 371 1.64 26.05 -10.79
C SER A 371 1.62 25.14 -12.03
N PRO A 372 2.19 23.93 -11.96
CA PRO A 372 2.24 23.04 -13.11
C PRO A 372 0.90 22.32 -13.36
N THR A 373 0.61 22.07 -14.63
CA THR A 373 -0.41 21.11 -15.05
C THR A 373 0.29 19.84 -15.55
N LEU A 374 0.03 18.70 -14.91
CA LEU A 374 0.74 17.45 -15.14
C LEU A 374 -0.22 16.32 -15.55
N THR A 375 0.18 15.54 -16.56
CA THR A 375 -0.36 14.20 -16.78
C THR A 375 0.74 13.19 -16.51
N VAL A 376 0.51 12.23 -15.60
CA VAL A 376 1.51 11.25 -15.18
C VAL A 376 0.96 9.85 -15.43
N ALA A 377 1.67 9.07 -16.22
CA ALA A 377 1.43 7.63 -16.36
C ALA A 377 2.33 6.87 -15.40
N GLU A 378 1.78 5.91 -14.67
CA GLU A 378 2.49 5.07 -13.73
C GLU A 378 2.24 3.59 -14.04
N ALA A 379 3.28 2.78 -13.91
CA ALA A 379 3.22 1.33 -14.01
C ALA A 379 3.99 0.71 -12.84
N GLY A 380 3.45 -0.34 -12.24
CA GLY A 380 4.08 -0.94 -11.08
C GLY A 380 3.71 -2.40 -10.82
N VAL A 381 4.47 -2.99 -9.91
CA VAL A 381 4.29 -4.36 -9.44
C VAL A 381 4.22 -4.33 -7.91
N ASN A 382 3.29 -5.11 -7.36
CA ASN A 382 3.10 -5.28 -5.92
C ASN A 382 3.21 -6.76 -5.58
N LEU A 383 4.16 -7.11 -4.72
CA LEU A 383 4.27 -8.42 -4.09
C LEU A 383 3.77 -8.33 -2.65
N PHE A 384 2.74 -9.11 -2.35
CA PHE A 384 2.23 -9.31 -1.01
C PHE A 384 2.61 -10.71 -0.55
N TRP A 385 3.07 -10.86 0.69
CA TRP A 385 3.33 -12.18 1.26
C TRP A 385 3.06 -12.26 2.75
N LEU A 386 2.64 -13.44 3.18
CA LEU A 386 2.27 -13.78 4.54
C LEU A 386 3.18 -14.90 5.06
N ASN A 387 3.82 -14.64 6.19
CA ASN A 387 4.50 -15.65 6.98
C ASN A 387 4.24 -15.38 8.48
N THR A 388 5.28 -15.38 9.32
CA THR A 388 5.18 -14.85 10.70
C THR A 388 4.92 -13.34 10.76
N ALA A 389 4.96 -12.66 9.62
CA ALA A 389 4.61 -11.27 9.41
C ALA A 389 3.82 -11.10 8.09
N VAL A 390 3.09 -9.99 8.00
CA VAL A 390 2.47 -9.52 6.77
C VAL A 390 3.43 -8.57 6.09
N TRP A 391 3.67 -8.77 4.81
CA TRP A 391 4.59 -7.96 4.03
C TRP A 391 3.94 -7.45 2.75
N ASN A 392 4.26 -6.21 2.39
CA ASN A 392 3.87 -5.62 1.13
C ASN A 392 5.05 -4.87 0.53
N PHE A 393 5.46 -5.25 -0.67
CA PHE A 393 6.51 -4.59 -1.44
C PHE A 393 5.95 -4.12 -2.77
N ASP A 394 6.01 -2.81 -3.02
CA ASP A 394 5.62 -2.22 -4.31
C ASP A 394 6.75 -1.43 -4.94
N VAL A 395 6.88 -1.56 -6.25
CA VAL A 395 7.82 -0.81 -7.08
C VAL A 395 7.04 -0.21 -8.22
N ASN A 396 7.21 1.10 -8.44
CA ASN A 396 6.48 1.85 -9.45
C ASN A 396 7.43 2.74 -10.24
N TYR A 397 7.20 2.81 -11.54
CA TYR A 397 7.79 3.77 -12.45
C TYR A 397 6.71 4.74 -12.90
N ALA A 398 7.01 6.03 -12.85
CA ALA A 398 6.13 7.11 -13.24
C ALA A 398 6.83 7.98 -14.29
N GLN A 399 6.09 8.34 -15.34
CA GLN A 399 6.54 9.19 -16.42
C GLN A 399 5.54 10.33 -16.64
N GLY A 400 6.05 11.55 -16.71
CA GLY A 400 5.28 12.71 -17.13
C GLY A 400 5.00 12.72 -18.63
N LEU A 401 3.78 13.04 -19.02
CA LEU A 401 3.27 13.06 -20.39
C LEU A 401 2.79 14.47 -20.78
N THR A 402 2.61 14.68 -22.07
CA THR A 402 2.10 15.94 -22.66
C THR A 402 0.59 15.91 -22.96
N TRP A 403 -0.11 14.89 -22.45
CA TRP A 403 -1.53 14.66 -22.73
C TRP A 403 -2.43 15.62 -21.94
N PHE A 404 -3.66 15.81 -22.41
CA PHE A 404 -4.72 16.59 -21.74
C PHE A 404 -4.35 18.03 -21.37
N GLY A 405 -3.46 18.66 -22.14
CA GLY A 405 -3.05 20.05 -21.89
C GLY A 405 -1.99 20.19 -20.78
N ALA A 406 -1.32 19.11 -20.40
CA ALA A 406 -0.17 19.17 -19.51
C ALA A 406 0.94 20.06 -20.08
N ASP A 407 1.66 20.73 -19.17
CA ASP A 407 2.78 21.60 -19.48
C ASP A 407 3.85 20.85 -20.29
N ARG A 408 4.52 21.56 -21.19
CA ARG A 408 5.56 20.99 -22.05
C ARG A 408 6.90 21.58 -21.71
N ASP A 409 7.87 20.72 -21.44
CA ASP A 409 9.25 21.10 -21.16
C ASP A 409 9.90 21.78 -22.37
N ALA A 410 9.44 21.46 -23.58
CA ALA A 410 9.88 22.12 -24.82
C ALA A 410 9.53 23.62 -24.87
N ASP A 411 8.49 24.05 -24.16
CA ASP A 411 8.05 25.45 -24.11
C ASP A 411 8.85 26.25 -23.04
N GLN A 412 9.66 25.56 -22.23
CA GLN A 412 10.50 26.20 -21.21
C GLN A 412 11.74 26.83 -21.84
N THR A 413 11.93 28.13 -21.59
CA THR A 413 13.11 28.88 -22.06
C THR A 413 14.36 28.64 -21.21
N GLN A 414 14.21 28.14 -19.98
CA GLN A 414 15.30 27.86 -19.04
C GLN A 414 15.43 26.36 -18.79
N LYS A 415 16.63 25.81 -18.96
CA LYS A 415 16.89 24.36 -18.86
C LYS A 415 16.99 23.81 -17.42
N ASN A 416 17.06 24.67 -16.41
CA ASN A 416 17.25 24.28 -15.00
C ASN A 416 15.95 24.33 -14.18
N LEU A 417 14.79 24.29 -14.85
CA LEU A 417 13.50 24.28 -14.20
C LEU A 417 13.02 22.85 -13.93
N PRO A 418 12.07 22.68 -13.00
CA PRO A 418 11.40 21.40 -12.83
C PRO A 418 10.74 20.93 -14.13
N GLN A 419 10.90 19.64 -14.44
CA GLN A 419 10.43 19.03 -15.67
C GLN A 419 9.03 18.42 -15.46
N ALA A 420 8.11 18.71 -16.37
CA ALA A 420 6.79 18.11 -16.44
C ALA A 420 6.84 16.69 -17.06
N GLN A 421 7.77 16.42 -18.00
CA GLN A 421 8.01 15.12 -18.61
C GLN A 421 9.13 14.33 -17.88
N PHE A 422 9.08 14.32 -16.55
CA PHE A 422 10.06 13.66 -15.70
C PHE A 422 9.95 12.13 -15.71
N HIS A 423 11.01 11.46 -15.22
CA HIS A 423 11.02 10.05 -14.87
C HIS A 423 11.19 9.85 -13.36
N LYS A 424 10.34 9.04 -12.74
CA LYS A 424 10.35 8.85 -11.28
C LYS A 424 10.17 7.39 -10.92
N TYR A 425 11.05 6.89 -10.06
CA TYR A 425 11.03 5.54 -9.52
C TYR A 425 10.67 5.60 -8.04
N ARG A 426 9.72 4.77 -7.62
CA ARG A 426 9.31 4.64 -6.21
C ARG A 426 9.36 3.19 -5.78
N ALA A 427 9.79 2.95 -4.55
CA ALA A 427 9.72 1.65 -3.91
C ALA A 427 9.21 1.81 -2.47
N ASN A 428 8.21 1.03 -2.09
CA ASN A 428 7.73 0.97 -0.71
C ASN A 428 7.76 -0.47 -0.19
N LEU A 429 8.24 -0.64 1.04
CA LEU A 429 8.24 -1.91 1.76
C LEU A 429 7.56 -1.69 3.11
N THR A 430 6.48 -2.42 3.36
CA THR A 430 5.78 -2.42 4.64
C THR A 430 5.78 -3.80 5.26
N GLN A 431 6.10 -3.86 6.55
CA GLN A 431 6.06 -5.06 7.37
C GLN A 431 5.15 -4.82 8.59
N TRP A 432 4.23 -5.75 8.83
CA TRP A 432 3.50 -5.86 10.09
C TRP A 432 3.78 -7.21 10.74
N ARG A 433 4.38 -7.19 11.92
CA ARG A 433 4.66 -8.39 12.70
C ARG A 433 3.97 -8.29 14.04
N ASN A 434 3.22 -9.33 14.38
CA ASN A 434 2.61 -9.47 15.70
C ASN A 434 3.31 -10.60 16.44
N GLY A 435 3.35 -10.51 17.76
CA GLY A 435 3.83 -11.60 18.60
C GLY A 435 3.41 -11.42 20.04
N GLN A 436 3.88 -12.33 20.89
CA GLN A 436 3.68 -12.27 22.33
C GLN A 436 5.03 -12.41 23.03
N TRP A 437 5.23 -11.66 24.10
CA TRP A 437 6.38 -11.80 24.99
C TRP A 437 5.87 -11.90 26.42
N ARG A 438 6.08 -13.04 27.08
CA ARG A 438 5.58 -13.32 28.44
C ARG A 438 4.07 -13.07 28.59
N GLY A 439 3.28 -13.48 27.59
CA GLY A 439 1.83 -13.29 27.55
C GLY A 439 1.38 -11.88 27.13
N GLN A 440 2.28 -10.90 27.04
CA GLN A 440 1.98 -9.54 26.60
C GLN A 440 2.06 -9.46 25.07
N PRO A 441 0.99 -9.04 24.35
CA PRO A 441 1.04 -8.90 22.91
C PRO A 441 1.86 -7.67 22.52
N TRP A 442 2.53 -7.78 21.37
CA TRP A 442 3.24 -6.67 20.74
C TRP A 442 2.96 -6.68 19.24
N GLN A 443 3.02 -5.49 18.64
CA GLN A 443 2.96 -5.30 17.21
C GLN A 443 4.07 -4.36 16.77
N TRP A 444 4.85 -4.79 15.79
CA TRP A 444 5.86 -3.97 15.15
C TRP A 444 5.46 -3.67 13.70
N GLN A 445 5.47 -2.38 13.36
CA GLN A 445 5.26 -1.88 12.02
C GLN A 445 6.54 -1.21 11.54
N SER A 446 7.07 -1.66 10.40
CA SER A 446 8.21 -1.05 9.71
C SER A 446 7.79 -0.65 8.31
N GLN A 447 8.06 0.59 7.92
CA GLN A 447 7.72 1.13 6.61
C GLN A 447 8.93 1.86 6.02
N LEU A 448 9.40 1.40 4.88
CA LEU A 448 10.44 2.04 4.09
C LEU A 448 9.82 2.57 2.80
N SER A 449 10.03 3.85 2.50
CA SER A 449 9.57 4.50 1.28
C SER A 449 10.74 5.22 0.63
N ALA A 450 11.03 4.89 -0.62
CA ALA A 450 12.15 5.44 -1.38
C ALA A 450 11.66 6.02 -2.70
N GLN A 451 12.28 7.14 -3.09
CA GLN A 451 12.04 7.80 -4.37
C GLN A 451 13.37 8.18 -5.02
N TYR A 452 13.44 7.99 -6.33
CA TYR A 452 14.55 8.46 -7.15
C TYR A 452 14.03 9.03 -8.46
N SER A 453 14.54 10.20 -8.84
CA SER A 453 14.33 10.80 -10.15
C SER A 453 15.69 11.36 -10.63
N PRO A 454 16.11 11.05 -11.87
CA PRO A 454 17.25 11.74 -12.48
C PRO A 454 16.91 13.20 -12.79
N ASP A 455 15.63 13.51 -12.99
CA ASP A 455 15.14 14.82 -13.39
C ASP A 455 14.77 15.69 -12.18
N ALA A 456 14.85 17.01 -12.34
CA ALA A 456 14.37 17.97 -11.35
C ALA A 456 12.84 17.92 -11.30
N LEU A 457 12.27 17.55 -10.16
CA LEU A 457 10.82 17.34 -10.03
C LEU A 457 10.08 18.61 -9.60
N PRO A 458 8.88 18.86 -10.16
CA PRO A 458 7.94 19.82 -9.58
C PRO A 458 7.69 19.49 -8.12
N ALA A 459 7.49 20.50 -7.26
CA ALA A 459 7.37 20.30 -5.82
C ALA A 459 6.30 19.25 -5.46
N ILE A 460 5.17 19.25 -6.17
CA ILE A 460 4.05 18.32 -6.01
C ILE A 460 4.42 16.84 -6.30
N GLU A 461 5.52 16.57 -7.00
CA GLU A 461 6.00 15.21 -7.31
C GLU A 461 7.17 14.75 -6.44
N GLN A 462 7.64 15.60 -5.52
CA GLN A 462 8.76 15.29 -4.62
C GLN A 462 8.35 14.38 -3.46
N LEU A 463 9.32 13.66 -2.92
CA LEU A 463 9.16 12.96 -1.65
C LEU A 463 9.29 13.99 -0.51
N LEU A 464 8.31 14.02 0.40
CA LEU A 464 8.41 14.81 1.63
C LEU A 464 9.11 13.94 2.68
N GLY A 465 10.20 14.45 3.25
CA GLY A 465 10.96 13.76 4.28
C GLY A 465 10.47 14.04 5.70
N THR A 466 9.77 15.15 5.91
CA THR A 466 9.26 15.63 7.21
C THR A 466 7.75 15.46 7.32
N ASP A 467 7.16 15.68 8.50
CA ASP A 467 5.73 15.48 8.85
C ASP A 467 5.42 14.14 9.54
N ASP A 468 4.24 14.05 10.15
CA ASP A 468 3.70 12.88 10.83
C ASP A 468 3.51 11.67 9.90
N SER A 469 3.45 11.88 8.59
CA SER A 469 3.42 10.81 7.58
C SER A 469 4.81 10.33 7.12
N ALA A 470 5.88 11.06 7.43
CA ALA A 470 7.26 10.74 7.04
C ALA A 470 8.16 10.59 8.28
N VAL A 471 9.24 11.37 8.43
CA VAL A 471 10.01 11.40 9.67
C VAL A 471 9.29 12.27 10.71
N ARG A 472 8.79 11.64 11.77
CA ARG A 472 8.08 12.31 12.89
C ARG A 472 8.98 13.32 13.62
N GLY A 473 8.36 14.31 14.26
CA GLY A 473 9.07 15.32 15.06
C GLY A 473 9.49 16.60 14.31
N TYR A 474 9.18 16.72 13.01
CA TYR A 474 9.32 17.96 12.24
C TYR A 474 7.95 18.47 11.82
N ARG A 475 7.56 19.64 12.32
CA ARG A 475 6.22 20.23 12.14
C ARG A 475 6.28 21.67 11.62
N GLU A 476 7.39 22.37 11.84
CA GLU A 476 7.61 23.74 11.35
C GLU A 476 8.57 23.76 10.16
N ASN A 477 9.68 23.03 10.22
CA ASN A 477 10.56 22.86 9.07
C ASN A 477 10.01 21.83 8.10
N SER A 478 10.32 22.01 6.81
CA SER A 478 9.93 21.09 5.76
C SER A 478 11.14 20.72 4.90
N ALA A 479 11.30 19.43 4.61
CA ALA A 479 12.27 18.94 3.64
C ALA A 479 11.54 18.10 2.59
N SER A 480 11.77 18.40 1.32
CA SER A 480 11.31 17.57 0.20
C SER A 480 12.38 17.48 -0.88
N GLY A 481 12.29 16.44 -1.71
CA GLY A 481 13.21 16.31 -2.83
C GLY A 481 12.84 15.23 -3.85
N ALA A 482 13.50 15.31 -5.00
CA ALA A 482 13.36 14.34 -6.08
C ALA A 482 13.95 12.96 -5.74
N ILE A 483 14.93 12.93 -4.82
CA ILE A 483 15.63 11.72 -4.41
C ILE A 483 15.63 11.63 -2.89
N GLY A 484 15.26 10.48 -2.34
CA GLY A 484 15.32 10.27 -0.91
C GLY A 484 14.76 8.93 -0.45
N ALA A 485 14.90 8.68 0.84
CA ALA A 485 14.26 7.57 1.51
C ALA A 485 13.82 7.96 2.92
N VAL A 486 12.69 7.41 3.36
CA VAL A 486 12.13 7.55 4.69
C VAL A 486 11.88 6.16 5.25
N TRP A 487 12.40 5.87 6.43
CA TRP A 487 12.24 4.62 7.15
C TRP A 487 11.62 4.87 8.52
N ARG A 488 10.41 4.35 8.72
CA ARG A 488 9.62 4.53 9.91
C ARG A 488 9.46 3.23 10.65
N ASN A 489 9.64 3.25 11.97
CA ASN A 489 9.42 2.10 12.83
C ASN A 489 8.47 2.48 13.96
N THR A 490 7.47 1.65 14.23
CA THR A 490 6.56 1.83 15.36
C THR A 490 6.36 0.49 16.07
N LEU A 491 6.70 0.44 17.36
CA LEU A 491 6.38 -0.67 18.24
C LEU A 491 5.16 -0.29 19.09
N ARG A 492 4.11 -1.11 19.02
CA ARG A 492 2.88 -0.99 19.81
C ARG A 492 2.81 -2.13 20.81
N LEU A 493 2.36 -1.82 22.03
CA LEU A 493 2.28 -2.76 23.14
C LEU A 493 0.86 -2.81 23.72
N PRO A 494 -0.14 -3.40 23.04
CA PRO A 494 -1.51 -3.43 23.53
C PRO A 494 -1.58 -4.08 24.92
N LEU A 495 -2.01 -3.35 25.94
CA LEU A 495 -2.04 -3.88 27.31
C LEU A 495 -3.18 -4.90 27.45
N ASN A 496 -2.86 -6.05 28.03
CA ASN A 496 -3.90 -6.98 28.48
C ASN A 496 -4.55 -6.39 29.74
N SER A 497 -5.79 -5.95 29.62
CA SER A 497 -6.55 -5.41 30.75
C SER A 497 -8.03 -5.75 30.61
N ASP A 498 -8.69 -6.01 31.73
CA ASP A 498 -10.14 -6.23 31.80
C ASP A 498 -10.95 -4.91 31.75
N LEU A 499 -10.26 -3.77 31.60
CA LEU A 499 -10.90 -2.47 31.45
C LEU A 499 -11.68 -2.42 30.13
N PRO A 500 -12.83 -1.71 30.10
CA PRO A 500 -13.60 -1.53 28.87
C PRO A 500 -12.86 -0.70 27.80
N VAL A 501 -11.81 0.01 28.21
CA VAL A 501 -10.94 0.81 27.33
C VAL A 501 -9.69 0.01 27.01
N LYS A 502 -9.43 -0.23 25.72
CA LYS A 502 -8.19 -0.82 25.26
C LYS A 502 -7.08 0.23 25.24
N ILE A 503 -6.02 -0.01 25.99
CA ILE A 503 -4.87 0.89 26.13
C ILE A 503 -3.70 0.33 25.32
N THR A 504 -3.18 1.09 24.37
CA THR A 504 -2.06 0.68 23.51
C THR A 504 -0.97 1.75 23.48
N PRO A 505 0.01 1.68 24.39
CA PRO A 505 1.23 2.48 24.30
C PRO A 505 2.03 2.15 23.03
N ARG A 506 2.76 3.14 22.53
CA ARG A 506 3.64 2.98 21.37
C ARG A 506 4.89 3.82 21.47
N VAL A 507 5.95 3.36 20.81
CA VAL A 507 7.19 4.11 20.59
C VAL A 507 7.58 4.05 19.13
N GLY A 508 8.12 5.14 18.62
CA GLY A 508 8.50 5.33 17.24
C GLY A 508 9.94 5.80 17.09
N LEU A 509 10.63 5.29 16.07
CA LEU A 509 11.94 5.79 15.65
C LEU A 509 11.99 5.83 14.13
N ASP A 510 12.26 7.02 13.61
CA ASP A 510 12.23 7.31 12.19
C ASP A 510 13.56 7.89 11.74
N ASN A 511 13.98 7.53 10.53
CA ASN A 511 15.16 8.08 9.88
C ASN A 511 14.85 8.31 8.41
N GLY A 512 15.43 9.35 7.84
CA GLY A 512 15.27 9.63 6.43
C GLY A 512 16.35 10.54 5.89
N TRP A 513 16.41 10.62 4.58
CA TRP A 513 17.22 11.60 3.91
C TRP A 513 16.56 12.01 2.60
N VAL A 514 16.73 13.26 2.22
CA VAL A 514 16.25 13.80 0.96
C VAL A 514 17.31 14.67 0.30
N LYS A 515 17.28 14.70 -1.02
CA LYS A 515 18.04 15.58 -1.89
C LYS A 515 17.06 16.21 -2.86
N ARG A 516 17.13 17.54 -2.99
CA ARG A 516 16.24 18.31 -3.86
C ARG A 516 16.23 17.77 -5.29
N GLU A 517 17.41 17.47 -5.82
CA GLU A 517 17.67 16.96 -7.16
C GLU A 517 19.05 16.27 -7.22
N HIS A 518 19.43 15.75 -8.39
CA HIS A 518 20.75 15.17 -8.59
C HIS A 518 21.87 16.18 -8.33
N GLY A 519 22.91 15.77 -7.60
CA GLY A 519 24.03 16.65 -7.22
C GLY A 519 23.77 17.61 -6.05
N ALA A 520 22.51 17.75 -5.59
CA ALA A 520 22.20 18.57 -4.41
C ALA A 520 22.72 17.95 -3.11
N GLN A 521 22.97 18.82 -2.11
CA GLN A 521 23.32 18.39 -0.76
C GLN A 521 22.19 17.59 -0.12
N SER A 522 22.55 16.57 0.66
CA SER A 522 21.59 15.73 1.37
C SER A 522 21.19 16.35 2.69
N GLN A 523 19.88 16.42 2.94
CA GLN A 523 19.34 16.66 4.27
C GLN A 523 19.04 15.32 4.93
N ARG A 524 19.55 15.10 6.16
CA ARG A 524 19.31 13.89 6.95
C ARG A 524 18.36 14.21 8.09
N LEU A 525 17.35 13.38 8.30
CA LEU A 525 16.27 13.58 9.25
C LEU A 525 16.21 12.37 10.18
N SER A 526 16.07 12.61 11.48
CA SER A 526 15.89 11.58 12.49
C SER A 526 14.90 12.08 13.53
N GLY A 527 13.97 11.23 13.92
CA GLY A 527 12.88 11.58 14.81
C GLY A 527 12.46 10.43 15.71
N ALA A 528 11.95 10.76 16.89
CA ALA A 528 11.38 9.79 17.81
C ALA A 528 9.96 10.20 18.19
N SER A 529 9.14 9.20 18.52
CA SER A 529 7.84 9.45 19.13
C SER A 529 7.51 8.48 20.27
N ALA A 530 6.67 8.94 21.18
CA ALA A 530 6.09 8.15 22.25
C ALA A 530 4.61 8.51 22.34
N GLY A 531 3.73 7.51 22.26
CA GLY A 531 2.31 7.75 22.16
C GLY A 531 1.45 6.75 22.91
N LEU A 532 0.17 7.08 23.00
CA LEU A 532 -0.86 6.30 23.67
C LEU A 532 -2.12 6.32 22.84
N ASN A 533 -2.61 5.14 22.46
CA ASN A 533 -3.92 4.98 21.84
C ASN A 533 -4.89 4.39 22.87
N LEU A 534 -6.05 5.04 23.04
CA LEU A 534 -7.15 4.63 23.88
C LEU A 534 -8.36 4.35 22.99
N SER A 535 -8.86 3.12 23.01
CA SER A 535 -10.00 2.71 22.19
C SER A 535 -11.14 2.20 23.07
N TRP A 536 -12.32 2.79 22.92
CA TRP A 536 -13.54 2.42 23.64
C TRP A 536 -14.72 2.37 22.68
N LYS A 537 -15.24 1.16 22.43
CA LYS A 537 -16.27 0.91 21.42
C LYS A 537 -15.87 1.54 20.08
N ASN A 538 -16.59 2.57 19.63
CA ASN A 538 -16.33 3.24 18.37
C ASN A 538 -15.58 4.58 18.51
N VAL A 539 -15.16 4.94 19.73
CA VAL A 539 -14.38 6.14 20.02
C VAL A 539 -12.92 5.77 20.18
N GLN A 540 -12.03 6.52 19.53
CA GLN A 540 -10.58 6.38 19.67
C GLN A 540 -9.96 7.73 19.97
N LEU A 541 -9.11 7.78 21.00
CA LEU A 541 -8.26 8.92 21.33
C LEU A 541 -6.80 8.50 21.15
N ASP A 542 -6.06 9.28 20.36
CA ASP A 542 -4.67 9.05 20.06
C ASP A 542 -3.86 10.27 20.50
N LEU A 543 -2.85 10.04 21.35
CA LEU A 543 -1.92 11.05 21.84
C LEU A 543 -0.51 10.65 21.41
N ASP A 544 0.25 11.54 20.77
CA ASP A 544 1.61 11.27 20.33
C ASP A 544 2.52 12.45 20.65
N TYR A 545 3.53 12.21 21.46
CA TYR A 545 4.61 13.14 21.68
C TYR A 545 5.74 12.87 20.69
N GLN A 546 6.18 13.90 19.96
CA GLN A 546 7.18 13.79 18.92
C GLN A 546 8.32 14.79 19.12
N ARG A 547 9.53 14.34 18.78
CA ARG A 547 10.74 15.17 18.83
C ARG A 547 11.71 14.79 17.72
N ASN A 548 12.31 15.81 17.08
CA ASN A 548 13.45 15.61 16.18
C ASN A 548 14.73 15.29 16.97
N LEU A 549 15.49 14.33 16.48
CA LEU A 549 16.76 13.89 17.07
C LEU A 549 17.97 14.59 16.45
N ASN A 550 17.80 15.16 15.25
CA ASN A 550 18.81 16.02 14.62
C ASN A 550 18.16 17.23 13.95
N THR A 551 18.96 18.29 13.76
CA THR A 551 18.56 19.50 13.05
C THR A 551 19.43 19.66 11.82
N PRO A 552 18.92 19.42 10.60
CA PRO A 552 19.65 19.65 9.36
C PRO A 552 20.18 21.08 9.25
N THR A 553 21.23 21.27 8.47
CA THR A 553 21.71 22.61 8.13
C THR A 553 20.62 23.41 7.41
N GLY A 554 20.35 24.62 7.88
CA GLY A 554 19.27 25.48 7.36
C GLY A 554 17.95 25.38 8.12
N PHE A 555 17.79 24.40 9.02
CA PHE A 555 16.57 24.27 9.83
C PHE A 555 16.68 25.08 11.12
N GLY A 556 15.56 25.68 11.53
CA GLY A 556 15.41 26.25 12.86
C GLY A 556 15.27 25.15 13.92
N GLN A 557 15.64 25.43 15.16
CA GLN A 557 15.27 24.54 16.27
C GLN A 557 13.76 24.55 16.44
N GLU A 558 13.15 23.37 16.44
CA GLU A 558 11.73 23.20 16.69
C GLU A 558 11.46 22.83 18.15
N PRO A 559 10.34 23.30 18.73
CA PRO A 559 9.88 22.80 20.01
C PRO A 559 9.37 21.36 19.87
N GLU A 560 9.28 20.69 21.01
CA GLU A 560 8.64 19.36 21.12
C GLU A 560 7.14 19.49 20.83
N VAL A 561 6.56 18.50 20.12
CA VAL A 561 5.18 18.60 19.63
C VAL A 561 4.31 17.49 20.18
N TRP A 562 3.11 17.86 20.62
CA TRP A 562 2.03 16.94 20.96
C TRP A 562 1.03 16.87 19.82
N LEU A 563 0.77 15.67 19.33
CA LEU A 563 -0.29 15.39 18.38
C LEU A 563 -1.45 14.70 19.10
N THR A 564 -2.66 15.12 18.77
CA THR A 564 -3.89 14.58 19.32
C THR A 564 -4.85 14.29 18.19
N ARG A 565 -5.51 13.13 18.24
CA ARG A 565 -6.61 12.78 17.33
C ARG A 565 -7.71 12.11 18.14
N LEU A 566 -8.92 12.64 18.02
CA LEU A 566 -10.14 12.03 18.52
C LEU A 566 -10.98 11.63 17.31
N SER A 567 -11.37 10.35 17.22
CA SER A 567 -12.22 9.85 16.14
C SER A 567 -13.39 9.02 16.67
N LEU A 568 -14.54 9.14 16.00
CA LEU A 568 -15.76 8.38 16.23
C LEU A 568 -16.13 7.67 14.92
N GLN A 569 -16.40 6.37 15.00
CA GLN A 569 -16.98 5.60 13.89
C GLN A 569 -18.45 5.28 14.17
N ILE A 570 -19.31 5.46 13.18
CA ILE A 570 -20.75 5.15 13.25
C ILE A 570 -21.06 4.08 12.22
#